data_AF-A0A926BEV0-F1
#
_entry.id   AF-A0A926BEV0-F1
#
_cell.length_a   1.000
_cell.length_b   1.000
_cell.length_c   1.000
_cell.angle_alpha   90.00
_cell.angle_beta   90.00
_cell.angle_gamma   90.00
#
_symmetry.space_group_name_H-M   'P 1'
#
loop_
_entity.id
_entity.type
_entity.pdbx_description
1 polymer ?
#
loop_
_entity_poly.entity_id
_entity_poly.type
_entity_poly.pdbx_seq_one_letter_code
_entity_poly.pdbx_strand_id
1 'polypeptide(L)'
;MNNIPDLLNIRLHLVTGEVASFLAEDASAAQVVLDAVRRGKAFSAQSLVIADGIHVNAFPGSSLIRLDLFSNPLPADIEGHDVGSEEPSHATEITQEEWLSETAAMRETYTDRHSMMKGEGGRIAVYGRITLMDGSHVYLHFDLTTPNVSEQRRFLHNLYSMPALAFRNSEGGISVLNTAHVIRSTFYPGAEPPLGAWYLRERQAL
;
A
#
# COMPACT_ATOMS: atom_id res chain seq x y z
N MET A 1 7.72 -23.96 8.79
CA MET A 1 7.48 -24.33 7.39
C MET A 1 6.57 -23.25 6.82
N ASN A 2 7.01 -22.52 5.79
CA ASN A 2 6.17 -21.52 5.14
C ASN A 2 5.05 -22.26 4.41
N ASN A 3 3.80 -21.97 4.76
CA ASN A 3 2.63 -22.62 4.18
C ASN A 3 2.36 -21.95 2.83
N ILE A 4 2.87 -22.54 1.74
CA ILE A 4 2.66 -22.03 0.38
C ILE A 4 1.23 -22.44 -0.01
N PRO A 5 0.39 -21.52 -0.50
CA PRO A 5 -0.97 -21.87 -0.88
C PRO A 5 -0.97 -22.72 -2.15
N ASP A 6 -1.84 -23.73 -2.18
CA ASP A 6 -2.10 -24.53 -3.40
C ASP A 6 -2.89 -23.72 -4.44
N LEU A 7 -3.57 -22.66 -4.00
CA LEU A 7 -4.36 -21.78 -4.86
C LEU A 7 -4.06 -20.32 -4.56
N LEU A 8 -3.59 -19.58 -5.57
CA LEU A 8 -3.31 -18.15 -5.45
C LEU A 8 -3.98 -17.39 -6.61
N ASN A 9 -4.96 -16.56 -6.28
CA ASN A 9 -5.53 -15.60 -7.24
C ASN A 9 -4.65 -14.36 -7.26
N ILE A 10 -4.38 -13.88 -8.47
CA ILE A 10 -3.49 -12.74 -8.73
C ILE A 10 -4.27 -11.75 -9.58
N ARG A 11 -4.37 -10.49 -9.14
CA ARG A 11 -4.90 -9.40 -9.98
C ARG A 11 -3.81 -8.38 -10.25
N LEU A 12 -3.63 -8.03 -11.52
CA LEU A 12 -2.70 -7.02 -11.99
C LEU A 12 -3.49 -5.78 -12.42
N HIS A 13 -3.22 -4.65 -11.80
CA HIS A 13 -3.81 -3.35 -12.18
C HIS A 13 -2.79 -2.59 -13.01
N LEU A 14 -3.18 -2.21 -14.21
CA LEU A 14 -2.31 -1.54 -15.17
C LEU A 14 -2.48 -0.03 -15.13
N VAL A 15 -1.45 0.70 -15.58
CA VAL A 15 -1.48 2.16 -15.76
C VAL A 15 -2.58 2.66 -16.70
N THR A 16 -3.14 1.76 -17.51
CA THR A 16 -4.27 2.02 -18.41
C THR A 16 -5.62 1.96 -17.70
N GLY A 17 -5.67 1.54 -16.44
CA GLY A 17 -6.90 1.23 -15.70
C GLY A 17 -7.45 -0.18 -15.96
N GLU A 18 -6.80 -0.97 -16.80
CA GLU A 18 -7.17 -2.37 -17.04
C GLU A 18 -6.77 -3.25 -15.85
N VAL A 19 -7.60 -4.25 -15.55
CA VAL A 19 -7.32 -5.26 -14.52
C VAL A 19 -7.29 -6.65 -15.15
N ALA A 20 -6.13 -7.30 -15.09
CA ALA A 20 -5.95 -8.68 -15.53
C ALA A 20 -5.94 -9.63 -14.33
N SER A 21 -6.67 -10.76 -14.42
CA SER A 21 -6.81 -11.73 -13.33
C SER A 21 -6.28 -13.09 -13.74
N PHE A 22 -5.53 -13.72 -12.83
CA PHE A 22 -4.88 -15.01 -13.04
C PHE A 22 -5.03 -15.91 -11.82
N LEU A 23 -4.93 -17.21 -12.05
CA LEU A 23 -4.99 -18.24 -11.02
C LEU A 23 -3.74 -19.12 -11.11
N ALA A 24 -2.97 -19.20 -10.03
CA ALA A 24 -1.97 -20.25 -9.88
C ALA A 24 -2.62 -21.43 -9.15
N GLU A 25 -2.71 -22.57 -9.85
CA GLU A 25 -3.36 -23.81 -9.39
C GLU A 25 -2.40 -24.80 -8.71
N ASP A 26 -1.11 -24.45 -8.63
CA ASP A 26 -0.11 -25.24 -7.93
C ASP A 26 0.83 -24.39 -7.08
N ALA A 27 1.35 -25.00 -6.02
CA ALA A 27 2.22 -24.34 -5.05
C ALA A 27 3.53 -23.81 -5.68
N SER A 28 4.05 -24.43 -6.74
CA SER A 28 5.29 -23.95 -7.38
C SER A 28 5.04 -22.64 -8.11
N ALA A 29 3.95 -22.54 -8.87
CA ALA A 29 3.57 -21.32 -9.55
C ALA A 29 3.25 -20.20 -8.55
N ALA A 30 2.51 -20.52 -7.49
CA ALA A 30 2.23 -19.57 -6.41
C ALA A 30 3.54 -19.06 -5.77
N GLN A 31 4.48 -19.95 -5.44
CA GLN A 31 5.75 -19.58 -4.82
C GLN A 31 6.59 -18.64 -5.68
N VAL A 32 6.62 -18.81 -7.01
CA VAL A 32 7.35 -17.91 -7.93
C VAL A 32 6.82 -16.49 -7.83
N VAL A 33 5.51 -16.32 -7.81
CA VAL A 33 4.85 -15.00 -7.70
C VAL A 33 5.13 -14.38 -6.33
N LEU A 34 4.97 -15.16 -5.26
CA LEU A 34 5.24 -14.70 -3.90
C LEU A 34 6.71 -14.27 -3.73
N ASP A 35 7.66 -14.98 -4.33
CA ASP A 35 9.08 -14.61 -4.27
C ASP A 35 9.44 -13.39 -5.11
N ALA A 36 8.72 -13.13 -6.21
CA ALA A 36 8.86 -11.89 -6.95
C ALA A 36 8.37 -10.70 -6.12
N VAL A 37 7.25 -10.88 -5.41
CA VAL A 37 6.68 -9.88 -4.50
C VAL A 37 7.58 -9.64 -3.29
N ARG A 38 7.98 -10.68 -2.55
CA ARG A 38 8.88 -10.58 -1.38
C ARG A 38 10.16 -9.80 -1.65
N ARG A 39 10.73 -9.94 -2.86
CA ARG A 39 12.00 -9.30 -3.24
C ARG A 39 11.83 -7.89 -3.81
N GLY A 40 10.62 -7.32 -3.83
CA GLY A 40 10.34 -6.04 -4.49
C GLY A 40 10.60 -6.07 -6.00
N LYS A 41 10.61 -7.27 -6.59
CA LYS A 41 10.94 -7.49 -8.00
C LYS A 41 9.73 -7.41 -8.92
N ALA A 42 8.51 -7.46 -8.38
CA ALA A 42 7.28 -7.39 -9.17
C ALA A 42 7.24 -6.16 -10.10
N PHE A 43 7.71 -5.00 -9.63
CA PHE A 43 7.71 -3.75 -10.40
C PHE A 43 9.04 -3.41 -11.06
N SER A 44 10.16 -3.90 -10.52
CA SER A 44 11.49 -3.65 -11.07
C SER A 44 11.92 -4.67 -12.13
N ALA A 45 11.17 -5.76 -12.31
CA ALA A 45 11.38 -6.71 -13.40
C ALA A 45 11.10 -6.06 -14.77
N GLN A 46 11.87 -6.49 -15.79
CA GLN A 46 11.64 -6.07 -17.18
C GLN A 46 10.21 -6.40 -17.63
N SER A 47 9.73 -7.58 -17.26
CA SER A 47 8.35 -8.00 -17.48
C SER A 47 7.95 -9.11 -16.51
N LEU A 48 6.74 -9.04 -15.98
CA LEU A 48 6.04 -10.16 -15.39
C LEU A 48 5.40 -10.97 -16.52
N VAL A 49 5.86 -12.20 -16.72
CA VAL A 49 5.37 -13.08 -17.77
C VAL A 49 4.47 -14.14 -17.13
N ILE A 50 3.24 -14.23 -17.59
CA ILE A 50 2.25 -15.23 -17.15
C ILE A 50 1.84 -16.02 -18.37
N ALA A 51 1.98 -17.34 -18.30
CA ALA A 51 1.60 -18.24 -19.37
C ALA A 51 0.55 -19.24 -18.87
N ASP A 52 -0.47 -19.46 -19.69
CA ASP A 52 -1.28 -20.68 -19.64
C ASP A 52 -0.79 -21.58 -20.80
N GLY A 53 -1.10 -22.88 -20.82
CA GLY A 53 -0.51 -23.81 -21.80
C GLY A 53 -0.64 -23.46 -23.30
N ILE A 54 -1.40 -22.41 -23.65
CA ILE A 54 -1.61 -21.94 -25.03
C ILE A 54 -1.37 -20.43 -25.23
N HIS A 55 -1.34 -19.62 -24.16
CA HIS A 55 -1.12 -18.16 -24.22
C HIS A 55 0.08 -17.73 -23.37
N VAL A 56 0.75 -16.68 -23.82
CA VAL A 56 1.78 -15.98 -23.04
C VAL A 56 1.42 -14.51 -22.97
N ASN A 57 1.21 -14.01 -21.76
CA ASN A 57 0.96 -12.62 -21.45
C ASN A 57 2.22 -12.03 -20.80
N ALA A 58 2.70 -10.89 -21.30
CA ALA A 58 3.86 -10.21 -20.75
C ALA A 58 3.47 -8.78 -20.33
N PHE A 59 3.66 -8.48 -19.05
CA PHE A 59 3.34 -7.19 -18.45
C PHE A 59 4.64 -6.49 -18.05
N PRO A 60 5.02 -5.38 -18.70
CA PRO A 60 6.17 -4.59 -18.24
C PRO A 60 5.96 -4.15 -16.79
N GLY A 61 6.98 -4.25 -15.94
CA GLY A 61 6.87 -3.85 -14.52
C GLY A 61 6.46 -2.38 -14.36
N SER A 62 6.92 -1.51 -15.28
CA SER A 62 6.54 -0.10 -15.38
C SER A 62 5.10 0.17 -15.80
N SER A 63 4.36 -0.87 -16.23
CA SER A 63 2.95 -0.76 -16.55
C SER A 63 2.05 -1.24 -15.41
N LEU A 64 2.63 -1.82 -14.34
CA LEU A 64 1.90 -2.32 -13.18
C LEU A 64 1.81 -1.22 -12.11
N ILE A 65 0.59 -0.81 -11.79
CA ILE A 65 0.32 0.13 -10.68
C ILE A 65 0.16 -0.63 -9.36
N ARG A 66 -0.56 -1.75 -9.37
CA ARG A 66 -0.91 -2.52 -8.19
C ARG A 66 -1.00 -4.00 -8.52
N LEU A 67 -0.63 -4.84 -7.57
CA LEU A 67 -0.75 -6.28 -7.65
C LEU A 67 -1.48 -6.78 -6.40
N ASP A 68 -2.56 -7.53 -6.59
CA ASP A 68 -3.33 -8.14 -5.50
C ASP A 68 -3.15 -9.64 -5.48
N LEU A 69 -3.00 -10.19 -4.28
CA LEU A 69 -2.81 -11.59 -3.99
C LEU A 69 -3.91 -12.06 -3.04
N PHE A 70 -4.62 -13.12 -3.43
CA PHE A 70 -5.63 -13.76 -2.59
C PHE A 70 -5.38 -15.25 -2.50
N SER A 71 -5.18 -15.73 -1.28
CA SER A 71 -5.16 -17.16 -0.96
C SER A 71 -5.79 -17.39 0.41
N ASN A 72 -6.19 -18.63 0.68
CA ASN A 72 -6.74 -19.01 1.97
C ASN A 72 -6.02 -20.27 2.50
N PRO A 73 -5.10 -20.15 3.49
CA PRO A 73 -4.59 -18.91 4.09
C PRO A 73 -3.53 -18.22 3.21
N LEU A 74 -3.21 -16.96 3.53
CA LEU A 74 -2.00 -16.28 3.05
C LEU A 74 -0.78 -16.69 3.88
N PRO A 75 0.42 -16.76 3.29
CA PRO A 75 1.64 -16.97 4.06
C PRO A 75 1.87 -15.85 5.09
N ALA A 76 2.09 -16.23 6.34
CA ALA A 76 2.27 -15.28 7.46
C ALA A 76 3.45 -14.30 7.25
N ASP A 77 4.45 -14.69 6.47
CA ASP A 77 5.61 -13.85 6.14
C ASP A 77 5.30 -12.76 5.11
N ILE A 78 4.12 -12.81 4.47
CA ILE A 78 3.60 -11.76 3.58
C ILE A 78 2.59 -10.88 4.33
N GLU A 79 1.88 -11.43 5.32
CA GLU A 79 0.92 -10.66 6.13
C GLU A 79 1.56 -9.64 7.07
N GLY A 80 2.87 -9.74 7.34
CA GLY A 80 3.56 -8.99 8.39
C GLY A 80 4.76 -8.15 7.97
N HIS A 81 5.07 -8.05 6.67
CA HIS A 81 6.24 -7.31 6.22
C HIS A 81 5.92 -6.42 5.02
N ASP A 82 6.23 -5.14 5.18
CA ASP A 82 6.45 -4.24 4.06
C ASP A 82 7.53 -4.84 3.15
N VAL A 83 7.23 -5.01 1.86
CA VAL A 83 8.19 -5.56 0.88
C VAL A 83 9.45 -4.68 0.87
N GLY A 84 10.53 -5.17 1.49
CA GLY A 84 11.81 -4.45 1.60
C GLY A 84 12.02 -3.63 2.88
N SER A 85 11.19 -3.79 3.93
CA SER A 85 11.36 -3.15 5.26
C SER A 85 11.53 -4.19 6.38
N GLU A 86 12.33 -3.85 7.39
CA GLU A 86 12.50 -4.65 8.62
C GLU A 86 11.36 -4.46 9.63
N GLU A 87 10.53 -3.42 9.46
CA GLU A 87 9.39 -3.12 10.34
C GLU A 87 8.06 -3.47 9.62
N PRO A 88 7.12 -4.19 10.27
CA PRO A 88 5.77 -4.40 9.75
C PRO A 88 5.06 -3.07 9.54
N SER A 89 4.63 -2.74 8.33
CA SER A 89 3.54 -1.77 8.21
C SER A 89 2.23 -2.50 8.46
N HIS A 90 1.47 -2.02 9.45
CA HIS A 90 0.08 -2.44 9.67
C HIS A 90 -0.86 -1.64 8.76
N ALA A 91 -0.48 -1.47 7.48
CA ALA A 91 -1.30 -0.78 6.52
C ALA A 91 -2.48 -1.67 6.13
N THR A 92 -3.70 -1.17 6.32
CA THR A 92 -4.93 -1.84 5.92
C THR A 92 -5.71 -0.93 4.98
N GLU A 93 -6.16 -1.46 3.85
CA GLU A 93 -7.04 -0.75 2.94
C GLU A 93 -8.41 -0.57 3.56
N ILE A 94 -8.93 0.65 3.44
CA ILE A 94 -10.26 1.04 3.87
C ILE A 94 -11.03 1.62 2.68
N THR A 95 -12.33 1.77 2.83
CA THR A 95 -13.19 2.43 1.86
C THR A 95 -13.01 3.94 1.88
N GLN A 96 -13.49 4.61 0.83
CA GLN A 96 -13.53 6.06 0.78
C GLN A 96 -14.45 6.63 1.88
N GLU A 97 -15.56 5.96 2.14
CA GLU A 97 -16.56 6.32 3.14
C GLU A 97 -15.95 6.28 4.56
N GLU A 98 -15.23 5.20 4.88
CA GLU A 98 -14.48 5.08 6.14
C GLU A 98 -13.43 6.18 6.24
N TRP A 99 -12.65 6.42 5.19
CA TRP A 99 -11.64 7.49 5.21
C TRP A 99 -12.28 8.88 5.45
N LEU A 100 -13.41 9.18 4.81
CA LEU A 100 -14.12 10.44 5.01
C LEU A 100 -14.66 10.56 6.44
N SER A 101 -15.26 9.49 6.96
CA SER A 101 -15.81 9.44 8.32
C SER A 101 -14.73 9.65 9.37
N GLU A 102 -13.66 8.87 9.31
CA GLU A 102 -12.57 8.90 10.30
C GLU A 102 -11.81 10.22 10.26
N THR A 103 -11.52 10.75 9.06
CA THR A 103 -10.83 12.04 8.95
C THR A 103 -11.71 13.22 9.38
N ALA A 104 -13.04 13.13 9.25
CA ALA A 104 -13.96 14.12 9.80
C ALA A 104 -13.99 14.07 11.33
N ALA A 105 -14.15 12.88 11.92
CA ALA A 105 -14.15 12.69 13.37
C ALA A 105 -12.84 13.19 14.02
N MET A 106 -11.69 12.94 13.38
CA MET A 106 -10.40 13.46 13.85
C MET A 106 -10.33 15.00 13.81
N ARG A 107 -10.87 15.65 12.77
CA ARG A 107 -10.88 17.12 12.67
C ARG A 107 -11.75 17.76 13.74
N GLU A 108 -12.83 17.11 14.15
CA GLU A 108 -13.70 17.58 15.23
C GLU A 108 -13.03 17.39 16.61
N THR A 109 -12.34 16.27 16.79
CA THR A 109 -11.71 15.91 18.07
C THR A 109 -10.45 16.72 18.35
N TYR A 110 -9.67 17.05 17.31
CA TYR A 110 -8.37 17.68 17.46
C TYR A 110 -8.37 19.09 16.86
N THR A 111 -8.35 20.09 17.73
CA THR A 111 -8.30 21.51 17.36
C THR A 111 -6.92 21.95 16.88
N ASP A 112 -5.86 21.24 17.28
CA ASP A 112 -4.51 21.43 16.76
C ASP A 112 -3.69 20.13 16.71
N ARG A 113 -2.69 20.08 15.84
CA ARG A 113 -1.84 18.90 15.65
C ARG A 113 -0.98 18.55 16.88
N HIS A 114 -0.68 19.52 17.75
CA HIS A 114 0.11 19.27 18.96
C HIS A 114 -0.72 18.56 20.03
N SER A 115 -2.04 18.75 20.05
CA SER A 115 -2.95 18.05 20.94
C SER A 115 -3.06 16.56 20.62
N MET A 116 -2.88 16.16 19.33
CA MET A 116 -2.84 14.76 18.89
C MET A 116 -1.58 14.02 19.34
N MET A 117 -0.43 14.70 19.41
CA MET A 117 0.88 14.06 19.56
C MET A 117 1.39 14.02 21.02
N LYS A 118 0.59 14.45 22.00
CA LYS A 118 1.01 14.57 23.41
C LYS A 118 1.04 13.25 24.20
N GLY A 119 0.69 12.12 23.61
CA GLY A 119 0.78 10.80 24.25
C GLY A 119 2.10 10.09 23.92
N GLU A 120 3.15 10.35 24.69
CA GLU A 120 4.39 9.54 24.61
C GLU A 120 4.03 8.05 24.82
N GLY A 121 4.42 7.18 23.87
CA GLY A 121 4.20 5.73 23.93
C GLY A 121 2.79 5.23 23.56
N GLY A 122 1.90 6.11 23.10
CA GLY A 122 0.58 5.71 22.56
C GLY A 122 0.65 5.03 21.20
N ARG A 123 -0.49 4.51 20.71
CA ARG A 123 -0.69 4.20 19.29
C ARG A 123 -1.50 5.32 18.66
N ILE A 124 -1.16 5.70 17.44
CA ILE A 124 -1.88 6.70 16.64
C ILE A 124 -2.36 6.05 15.35
N ALA A 125 -3.65 6.23 15.07
CA ALA A 125 -4.22 5.90 13.77
C ALA A 125 -3.85 7.01 12.76
N VAL A 126 -3.35 6.60 11.60
CA VAL A 126 -3.08 7.50 10.47
C VAL A 126 -3.85 7.01 9.26
N TYR A 127 -4.57 7.93 8.61
CA TYR A 127 -5.37 7.68 7.43
C TYR A 127 -4.73 8.33 6.21
N GLY A 128 -4.33 7.52 5.24
CA GLY A 128 -3.75 7.93 3.98
C GLY A 128 -4.75 7.87 2.83
N ARG A 129 -4.77 8.89 1.98
CA ARG A 129 -5.31 8.81 0.62
C ARG A 129 -4.15 8.87 -0.36
N ILE A 130 -3.94 7.81 -1.11
CA ILE A 130 -2.93 7.71 -2.15
C ILE A 130 -3.63 7.78 -3.51
N THR A 131 -3.20 8.70 -4.36
CA THR A 131 -3.70 8.84 -5.74
C THR A 131 -2.67 8.26 -6.70
N LEU A 132 -3.16 7.43 -7.61
CA LEU A 132 -2.35 6.67 -8.55
C LEU A 132 -2.40 7.28 -9.95
N MET A 133 -1.47 6.86 -10.81
CA MET A 133 -1.29 7.41 -12.16
C MET A 133 -2.49 7.18 -13.09
N ASP A 134 -3.27 6.13 -12.87
CA ASP A 134 -4.53 5.87 -13.58
C ASP A 134 -5.72 6.73 -13.08
N GLY A 135 -5.48 7.59 -12.07
CA GLY A 135 -6.49 8.43 -11.44
C GLY A 135 -7.26 7.74 -10.30
N SER A 136 -7.00 6.46 -10.04
CA SER A 136 -7.62 5.74 -8.92
C SER A 136 -7.06 6.19 -7.57
N HIS A 137 -7.76 5.81 -6.50
CA HIS A 137 -7.38 6.10 -5.13
C HIS A 137 -7.29 4.82 -4.30
N VAL A 138 -6.25 4.75 -3.47
CA VAL A 138 -6.12 3.75 -2.40
C VAL A 138 -6.21 4.50 -1.08
N TYR A 139 -7.13 4.07 -0.22
CA TYR A 139 -7.31 4.63 1.11
C TYR A 139 -6.75 3.63 2.12
N LEU A 140 -5.84 4.10 2.98
CA LEU A 140 -5.10 3.25 3.91
C LEU A 140 -5.29 3.73 5.34
N HIS A 141 -5.41 2.79 6.25
CA HIS A 141 -5.29 2.96 7.68
C HIS A 141 -3.96 2.38 8.16
N PHE A 142 -3.21 3.14 8.95
CA PHE A 142 -1.96 2.72 9.58
C PHE A 142 -2.08 2.84 11.09
N ASP A 143 -1.77 1.77 11.80
CA ASP A 143 -1.60 1.77 13.26
C ASP A 143 -0.12 1.95 13.62
N LEU A 144 0.28 3.20 13.89
CA LEU A 144 1.67 3.54 14.22
C LEU A 144 1.83 3.73 15.73
N THR A 145 2.94 3.31 16.31
CA THR A 145 3.34 3.77 17.66
C THR A 145 3.66 5.26 17.58
N THR A 146 3.18 6.09 18.52
CA THR A 146 3.25 7.58 18.46
C THR A 146 4.65 8.02 18.05
N PRO A 147 4.85 8.35 16.75
CA PRO A 147 6.19 8.56 16.28
C PRO A 147 6.60 9.97 16.68
N ASN A 148 7.82 10.12 17.20
CA ASN A 148 8.42 11.44 17.31
C ASN A 148 8.52 12.09 15.92
N VAL A 149 8.78 13.40 15.85
CA VAL A 149 8.82 14.14 14.57
C VAL A 149 9.81 13.50 13.57
N SER A 150 10.92 12.97 14.05
CA SER A 150 11.92 12.30 13.21
C SER A 150 11.39 10.97 12.64
N GLU A 151 10.64 10.21 13.43
CA GLU A 151 10.00 8.96 13.00
C GLU A 151 8.86 9.21 12.00
N GLN A 152 8.10 10.31 12.16
CA GLN A 152 7.09 10.71 11.17
C GLN A 152 7.73 11.05 9.81
N ARG A 153 8.84 11.79 9.85
CA ARG A 153 9.61 12.11 8.64
C ARG A 153 10.24 10.87 8.03
N ARG A 154 10.75 9.96 8.85
CA ARG A 154 11.29 8.66 8.42
C ARG A 154 10.21 7.82 7.75
N PHE A 155 9.02 7.74 8.33
CA PHE A 155 7.88 7.03 7.76
C PHE A 155 7.51 7.55 6.37
N LEU A 156 7.30 8.86 6.23
CA LEU A 156 7.00 9.46 4.93
C LEU A 156 8.15 9.27 3.93
N HIS A 157 9.39 9.50 4.37
CA HIS A 157 10.57 9.29 3.53
C HIS A 157 10.64 7.84 3.03
N ASN A 158 10.43 6.86 3.92
CA ASN A 158 10.46 5.44 3.59
C ASN A 158 9.34 5.10 2.61
N LEU A 159 8.12 5.58 2.85
CA LEU A 159 6.98 5.36 1.95
C LEU A 159 7.29 5.76 0.49
N TYR A 160 7.99 6.87 0.29
CA TYR A 160 8.37 7.32 -1.07
C TYR A 160 9.71 6.76 -1.57
N SER A 161 10.54 6.22 -0.69
CA SER A 161 11.85 5.65 -1.05
C SER A 161 11.77 4.15 -1.37
N MET A 162 10.74 3.48 -0.86
CA MET A 162 10.50 2.07 -1.12
C MET A 162 9.96 1.89 -2.55
N PRO A 163 10.42 0.86 -3.29
CA PRO A 163 9.91 0.59 -4.65
C PRO A 163 8.47 0.05 -4.66
N ALA A 164 8.00 -0.43 -3.52
CA ALA A 164 6.69 -1.03 -3.34
C ALA A 164 6.16 -0.77 -1.93
N LEU A 165 4.84 -0.59 -1.81
CA LEU A 165 4.13 -0.53 -0.54
C LEU A 165 3.18 -1.73 -0.45
N ALA A 166 3.34 -2.57 0.57
CA ALA A 166 2.43 -3.68 0.82
C ALA A 166 1.38 -3.29 1.87
N PHE A 167 0.17 -3.80 1.72
CA PHE A 167 -0.91 -3.59 2.68
C PHE A 167 -1.94 -4.72 2.61
N ARG A 168 -2.69 -4.91 3.69
CA ARG A 168 -3.84 -5.81 3.70
C ARG A 168 -4.98 -5.15 2.94
N ASN A 169 -5.54 -5.82 1.94
CA ASN A 169 -6.66 -5.28 1.19
C ASN A 169 -8.00 -5.56 1.87
N SER A 170 -9.03 -4.80 1.50
CA SER A 170 -10.38 -4.92 2.09
C SER A 170 -11.08 -6.25 1.78
N GLU A 171 -10.62 -6.96 0.76
CA GLU A 171 -11.11 -8.28 0.34
C GLU A 171 -10.39 -9.43 1.09
N GLY A 172 -9.52 -9.15 2.05
CA GLY A 172 -8.82 -10.15 2.87
C GLY A 172 -7.56 -10.73 2.26
N GLY A 173 -7.08 -10.16 1.16
CA GLY A 173 -5.81 -10.46 0.51
C GLY A 173 -4.67 -9.51 0.91
N ILE A 174 -3.56 -9.60 0.18
CA ILE A 174 -2.45 -8.64 0.25
C ILE A 174 -2.37 -7.91 -1.08
N SER A 175 -2.24 -6.60 -0.99
CA SER A 175 -2.00 -5.74 -2.13
C SER A 175 -0.63 -5.11 -2.03
N VAL A 176 0.01 -4.97 -3.18
CA VAL A 176 1.32 -4.36 -3.31
C VAL A 176 1.19 -3.26 -4.35
N LEU A 177 1.52 -2.04 -3.95
CA LEU A 177 1.44 -0.85 -4.77
C LEU A 177 2.82 -0.46 -5.28
N ASN A 178 2.89 -0.12 -6.56
CA ASN A 178 4.09 0.46 -7.17
C ASN A 178 4.15 1.95 -6.83
N THR A 179 5.10 2.32 -5.97
CA THR A 179 5.25 3.70 -5.48
C THR A 179 5.70 4.66 -6.58
N ALA A 180 6.31 4.17 -7.67
CA ALA A 180 6.66 4.98 -8.84
C ALA A 180 5.44 5.53 -9.58
N HIS A 181 4.24 4.97 -9.35
CA HIS A 181 2.98 5.43 -9.91
C HIS A 181 2.13 6.24 -8.92
N VAL A 182 2.65 6.59 -7.74
CA VAL A 182 1.98 7.49 -6.81
C VAL A 182 2.15 8.93 -7.27
N ILE A 183 1.04 9.61 -7.57
CA ILE A 183 1.06 11.02 -8.03
C ILE A 183 0.78 12.02 -6.92
N ARG A 184 0.05 11.61 -5.88
CA ARG A 184 -0.27 12.42 -4.71
C ARG A 184 -0.54 11.50 -3.54
N SER A 185 -0.10 11.87 -2.35
CA SER A 185 -0.63 11.27 -1.13
C SER A 185 -0.96 12.33 -0.10
N THR A 186 -1.92 12.00 0.77
CA THR A 186 -2.43 12.89 1.80
C THR A 186 -2.68 12.07 3.05
N PHE A 187 -2.09 12.47 4.17
CA PHE A 187 -2.17 11.75 5.45
C PHE A 187 -2.88 12.60 6.51
N TYR A 188 -3.68 11.93 7.33
CA TYR A 188 -4.39 12.52 8.45
C TYR A 188 -4.23 11.62 9.69
N PRO A 189 -3.67 12.12 10.80
CA PRO A 189 -3.03 13.42 10.93
C PRO A 189 -1.87 13.61 9.96
N GLY A 190 -1.68 14.85 9.52
CA GLY A 190 -0.51 15.21 8.71
C GLY A 190 0.78 15.06 9.53
N ALA A 191 1.89 14.74 8.86
CA ALA A 191 3.22 14.78 9.47
C ALA A 191 3.75 16.22 9.61
N GLU A 192 4.90 16.37 10.26
CA GLU A 192 5.57 17.67 10.34
C GLU A 192 6.04 18.09 8.96
N PRO A 193 5.53 19.21 8.41
CA PRO A 193 5.99 19.65 7.11
C PRO A 193 7.52 19.88 7.15
N PRO A 194 8.23 19.52 6.07
CA PRO A 194 9.65 19.82 5.96
C PRO A 194 9.88 21.34 5.92
N LEU A 195 11.10 21.77 6.24
CA LEU A 195 11.49 23.17 6.08
C LEU A 195 11.31 23.59 4.62
N GLY A 196 10.66 24.75 4.41
CA GLY A 196 10.37 25.27 3.07
C GLY A 196 9.04 24.82 2.45
N ALA A 197 8.24 24.00 3.16
CA ALA A 197 6.89 23.69 2.73
C ALA A 197 6.02 24.94 2.59
N TRP A 198 5.18 24.99 1.55
CA TRP A 198 4.24 26.08 1.33
C TRP A 198 2.94 25.80 2.10
N TYR A 199 2.54 26.74 2.96
CA TYR A 199 1.30 26.64 3.72
C TYR A 199 0.14 27.22 2.92
N LEU A 200 -0.49 26.37 2.13
CA LEU A 200 -1.64 26.72 1.29
C LEU A 200 -2.87 25.93 1.72
N ARG A 201 -4.05 26.51 1.53
CA ARG A 201 -5.33 25.80 1.72
C ARG A 201 -5.82 25.31 0.37
N GLU A 202 -6.16 24.03 0.29
CA GLU A 202 -6.83 23.48 -0.89
C GLU A 202 -8.20 24.17 -1.04
N ARG A 203 -8.46 24.74 -2.22
CA ARG A 203 -9.76 25.30 -2.52
C ARG A 203 -10.71 24.12 -2.72
N GLN A 204 -11.71 23.98 -1.84
CA GLN A 204 -12.77 23.00 -2.08
C GLN A 204 -13.44 23.37 -3.42
N ALA A 205 -13.53 22.40 -4.33
CA ALA A 205 -14.29 22.57 -5.56
C ALA A 205 -15.76 22.83 -5.16
N LEU A 206 -16.32 23.92 -5.70
CA LEU A 206 -17.73 24.29 -5.54
C LEU A 206 -18.63 23.30 -6.28
#